data_AF-A0A0G1CAS9-F1
#
_entry.id   AF-A0A0G1CAS9-F1
#
_cell.length_a   1.000
_cell.length_b   1.000
_cell.length_c   1.000
_cell.angle_alpha   90.00
_cell.angle_beta   90.00
_cell.angle_gamma   90.00
#
_symmetry.space_group_name_H-M   'P 1'
#
loop_
_entity.id
_entity.type
_entity.pdbx_description
1 polymer ?
#
loop_
_entity_poly.entity_id
_entity_poly.type
_entity_poly.pdbx_seq_one_letter_code
_entity_poly.pdbx_strand_id
1 'polypeptide(L)'
;MEDGVTAVDFSPDGQRIAFLKENQSQTSVYIQDLAKAKQPVTLIVSLTAVDFNLLWTETGSLALTPKPSYFVNGQAWLINLSSRSLRWLGGGSGYSLVFSSPFNFGLEFSSSARTESKIGLIDKSGKSLAELSFSTVADKCSFSLEKKVAFCAVPYSANKSSGLVLPDDFLKRAVYFKDEIYRIDLESSAVDIVFDLEDTLFDMVDIKHRSDQLFFINRYDNQLYLYNLGSL
;
A
#
# COMPACT_ATOMS: atom_id res chain seq x y z
N MET A 1 5.08 -24.59 -13.46
CA MET A 1 4.10 -23.96 -12.55
C MET A 1 2.82 -23.85 -13.35
N GLU A 2 1.75 -24.47 -12.89
CA GLU A 2 0.41 -24.23 -13.45
C GLU A 2 0.04 -22.76 -13.31
N ASP A 3 -0.76 -22.25 -14.24
CA ASP A 3 -1.32 -20.89 -14.25
C ASP A 3 -2.11 -20.61 -12.96
N GLY A 4 -1.42 -20.12 -11.93
CA GLY A 4 -1.98 -19.85 -10.61
C GLY A 4 -2.47 -18.41 -10.49
N VAL A 5 -3.52 -18.21 -9.68
CA VAL A 5 -3.90 -16.86 -9.25
C VAL A 5 -2.89 -16.36 -8.22
N THR A 6 -2.19 -15.26 -8.48
CA THR A 6 -1.10 -14.74 -7.64
C THR A 6 -1.48 -13.53 -6.79
N ALA A 7 -2.47 -12.74 -7.22
CA ALA A 7 -3.01 -11.62 -6.47
C ALA A 7 -4.50 -11.43 -6.80
N VAL A 8 -5.23 -10.83 -5.86
CA VAL A 8 -6.67 -10.59 -5.97
C VAL A 8 -7.03 -9.30 -5.23
N ASP A 9 -7.95 -8.51 -5.78
CA ASP A 9 -8.52 -7.36 -5.10
C ASP A 9 -9.97 -7.08 -5.52
N PHE A 10 -10.76 -6.54 -4.61
CA PHE A 10 -12.16 -6.20 -4.84
C PHE A 10 -12.30 -4.75 -5.31
N SER A 11 -13.19 -4.51 -6.27
CA SER A 11 -13.50 -3.14 -6.67
C SER A 11 -14.07 -2.36 -5.49
N PRO A 12 -13.90 -1.02 -5.46
CA PRO A 12 -14.35 -0.21 -4.33
C PRO A 12 -15.86 -0.28 -4.05
N ASP A 13 -16.65 -0.58 -5.09
CA ASP A 13 -18.10 -0.80 -5.02
C ASP A 13 -18.50 -2.24 -4.64
N GLY A 14 -17.53 -3.15 -4.49
CA GLY A 14 -17.74 -4.55 -4.16
C GLY A 14 -18.38 -5.40 -5.27
N GLN A 15 -18.53 -4.87 -6.49
CA GLN A 15 -19.25 -5.56 -7.57
C GLN A 15 -18.36 -6.42 -8.46
N ARG A 16 -17.04 -6.18 -8.44
CA ARG A 16 -16.06 -6.88 -9.28
C ARG A 16 -14.88 -7.36 -8.46
N ILE A 17 -14.28 -8.45 -8.93
CA ILE A 17 -12.98 -8.92 -8.47
C ILE A 17 -12.01 -8.78 -9.62
N ALA A 18 -10.85 -8.19 -9.37
CA ALA A 18 -9.71 -8.27 -10.26
C ALA A 18 -8.70 -9.27 -9.70
N PHE A 19 -8.04 -10.03 -10.56
CA PHE A 19 -7.01 -10.98 -10.14
C PHE A 19 -5.93 -11.16 -11.21
N LEU A 20 -4.73 -11.50 -10.75
CA LEU A 20 -3.59 -11.81 -11.60
C LEU A 20 -3.51 -13.31 -11.82
N LYS A 21 -3.21 -13.72 -13.06
CA LYS A 21 -2.64 -15.03 -13.34
C LYS A 21 -1.26 -14.86 -13.90
N GLU A 22 -0.31 -15.60 -13.35
CA GLU A 22 1.09 -15.54 -13.76
C GLU A 22 1.58 -16.91 -14.22
N ASN A 23 2.41 -16.91 -15.27
CA ASN A 23 3.28 -18.01 -15.64
C ASN A 23 4.75 -17.57 -15.50
N GLN A 24 5.70 -18.33 -16.05
CA GLN A 24 7.13 -18.07 -15.86
C GLN A 24 7.62 -16.71 -16.40
N SER A 25 6.89 -16.06 -17.30
CA SER A 25 7.35 -14.81 -17.93
C SER A 25 6.25 -13.79 -18.18
N GLN A 26 4.99 -14.12 -17.88
CA GLN A 26 3.85 -13.30 -18.21
C GLN A 26 2.87 -13.19 -17.04
N THR A 27 2.39 -11.96 -16.82
CA THR A 27 1.26 -11.62 -15.94
C THR A 27 0.07 -11.21 -16.78
N SER A 28 -1.10 -11.76 -16.48
CA SER A 28 -2.36 -11.39 -17.10
C SER A 28 -3.36 -10.92 -16.05
N VAL A 29 -4.00 -9.78 -16.30
CA VAL A 29 -5.01 -9.18 -15.42
C VAL A 29 -6.39 -9.57 -15.90
N TYR A 30 -7.17 -10.17 -15.01
CA TYR A 30 -8.55 -10.56 -15.27
C TYR A 30 -9.52 -9.84 -14.34
N ILE A 31 -10.76 -9.66 -14.81
CA ILE A 31 -11.87 -9.14 -14.01
C ILE A 31 -13.07 -10.08 -14.10
N GLN A 32 -13.71 -10.32 -12.96
CA GLN A 32 -15.00 -11.00 -12.84
C GLN A 32 -16.05 -10.03 -12.28
N ASP A 33 -17.19 -9.93 -12.98
CA ASP A 33 -18.42 -9.32 -12.44
C ASP A 33 -19.13 -10.34 -11.55
N LEU A 34 -19.36 -9.99 -10.29
CA LEU A 34 -19.94 -10.90 -9.30
C LEU A 34 -21.43 -11.16 -9.56
N ALA A 35 -22.17 -10.22 -10.14
CA ALA A 35 -23.55 -10.46 -10.56
C ALA A 35 -23.64 -11.44 -11.74
N LYS A 36 -22.54 -11.61 -12.47
CA LYS A 36 -22.41 -12.50 -13.63
C LYS A 36 -21.39 -13.60 -13.40
N ALA A 37 -21.26 -14.10 -12.16
CA ALA A 37 -20.27 -15.11 -11.77
C ALA A 37 -20.24 -16.39 -12.63
N LYS A 38 -21.32 -16.70 -13.38
CA LYS A 38 -21.40 -17.82 -14.31
C LYS A 38 -20.82 -17.53 -15.71
N GLN A 39 -20.51 -16.27 -16.02
CA GLN A 39 -19.89 -15.88 -17.28
C GLN A 39 -18.36 -15.99 -17.19
N PRO A 40 -17.66 -16.18 -18.32
CA PRO A 40 -16.20 -16.18 -18.33
C PRO A 40 -15.61 -14.88 -17.80
N VAL A 41 -14.46 -14.99 -17.13
CA VAL A 41 -13.65 -13.85 -16.69
C VAL A 41 -13.17 -13.03 -17.89
N THR A 42 -13.08 -11.72 -17.74
CA THR A 42 -12.63 -10.81 -18.81
C THR A 42 -11.13 -10.56 -18.68
N LEU A 43 -10.35 -10.89 -19.72
CA LEU A 43 -8.96 -10.47 -19.83
C LEU A 43 -8.88 -8.96 -20.13
N ILE A 44 -8.17 -8.22 -19.29
CA ILE A 44 -7.97 -6.77 -19.44
C ILE A 44 -6.66 -6.47 -20.16
N VAL A 45 -5.54 -6.98 -19.65
CA VAL A 45 -4.21 -6.77 -20.20
C VAL A 45 -3.31 -7.97 -19.90
N SER A 46 -2.30 -8.19 -20.74
CA SER A 46 -1.24 -9.17 -20.52
C SER A 46 0.12 -8.51 -20.75
N LEU A 47 1.08 -8.83 -19.90
CA LEU A 47 2.40 -8.21 -19.81
C LEU A 47 3.47 -9.28 -19.78
N THR A 48 4.56 -9.10 -20.52
CA THR A 48 5.76 -9.95 -20.43
C THR A 48 6.63 -9.54 -19.23
N ALA A 49 6.04 -9.60 -18.05
CA ALA A 49 6.66 -9.34 -16.76
C ALA A 49 5.88 -10.10 -15.68
N VAL A 50 6.51 -10.39 -14.54
CA VAL A 50 5.99 -11.19 -13.42
C VAL A 50 6.20 -10.48 -12.08
N ASP A 51 5.70 -11.07 -11.00
CA ASP A 51 5.90 -10.59 -9.62
C ASP A 51 5.26 -9.22 -9.33
N PHE A 52 3.99 -9.08 -9.72
CA PHE A 52 3.18 -7.93 -9.37
C PHE A 52 2.21 -8.24 -8.24
N ASN A 53 1.88 -7.19 -7.48
CA ASN A 53 0.66 -7.10 -6.71
C ASN A 53 -0.40 -6.33 -7.53
N LEU A 54 -1.64 -6.37 -7.06
CA LEU A 54 -2.77 -5.74 -7.71
C LEU A 54 -3.58 -4.98 -6.68
N LEU A 55 -3.96 -3.74 -6.99
CA LEU A 55 -4.88 -2.95 -6.16
C LEU A 55 -5.81 -2.08 -7.00
N TRP A 56 -7.03 -1.87 -6.54
CA TRP A 56 -7.98 -0.94 -7.15
C TRP A 56 -7.71 0.52 -6.73
N THR A 57 -7.55 1.39 -7.71
CA THR A 57 -7.37 2.84 -7.47
C THR A 57 -8.67 3.62 -7.54
N GLU A 58 -9.64 3.17 -8.34
CA GLU A 58 -11.03 3.66 -8.40
C GLU A 58 -11.84 2.61 -9.18
N THR A 59 -13.16 2.70 -9.26
CA THR A 59 -13.97 1.70 -10.00
C THR A 59 -13.60 1.57 -11.49
N GLY A 60 -12.92 2.57 -12.08
CA GLY A 60 -12.48 2.56 -13.48
C GLY A 60 -11.03 2.13 -13.71
N SER A 61 -10.23 1.92 -12.66
CA SER A 61 -8.79 1.68 -12.82
C SER A 61 -8.17 0.80 -11.74
N LEU A 62 -7.10 0.10 -12.13
CA LEU A 62 -6.28 -0.76 -11.29
C LEU A 62 -4.84 -0.27 -11.31
N ALA A 63 -4.08 -0.49 -10.25
CA ALA A 63 -2.63 -0.40 -10.27
C ALA A 63 -2.01 -1.80 -10.19
N LEU A 64 -1.05 -2.06 -11.08
CA LEU A 64 -0.05 -3.10 -10.90
C LEU A 64 1.12 -2.50 -10.14
N THR A 65 1.46 -3.08 -9.00
CA THR A 65 2.57 -2.61 -8.16
C THR A 65 3.61 -3.72 -8.06
N PRO A 66 4.91 -3.38 -7.94
CA PRO A 66 5.93 -4.41 -7.81
C PRO A 66 5.83 -5.09 -6.44
N LYS A 67 6.31 -6.34 -6.33
CA LYS A 67 6.72 -6.86 -5.02
C LYS A 67 7.95 -6.07 -4.55
N PRO A 68 7.87 -5.36 -3.42
CA PRO A 68 8.92 -4.42 -3.03
C PRO A 68 10.21 -5.13 -2.60
N SER A 69 11.35 -4.67 -3.12
CA SER A 69 12.68 -5.07 -2.65
C SER A 69 13.69 -3.95 -2.85
N TYR A 70 14.53 -3.71 -1.84
CA TYR A 70 15.62 -2.74 -1.87
C TYR A 70 16.54 -2.91 -3.09
N PHE A 71 16.76 -4.15 -3.52
CA PHE A 71 17.65 -4.47 -4.63
C PHE A 71 17.00 -4.36 -6.02
N VAL A 72 15.72 -4.03 -6.07
CA VAL A 72 14.94 -3.96 -7.31
C VAL A 72 14.39 -2.55 -7.49
N ASN A 73 14.65 -1.98 -8.66
CA ASN A 73 13.99 -0.74 -9.08
C ASN A 73 12.59 -1.07 -9.62
N GLY A 74 11.62 -1.12 -8.71
CA GLY A 74 10.23 -1.46 -8.99
C GLY A 74 9.47 -0.30 -9.64
N GLN A 75 8.43 -0.62 -10.41
CA GLN A 75 7.59 0.36 -11.08
C GLN A 75 6.13 0.00 -10.92
N ALA A 76 5.30 0.99 -10.57
CA ALA A 76 3.85 0.86 -10.58
C ALA A 76 3.25 1.41 -11.88
N TRP A 77 2.23 0.71 -12.35
CA TRP A 77 1.52 1.01 -13.59
C TRP A 77 0.02 1.09 -13.34
N LEU A 78 -0.60 2.16 -13.79
CA LEU A 78 -2.05 2.32 -13.79
C LEU A 78 -2.65 1.70 -15.06
N ILE A 79 -3.64 0.84 -14.89
CA ILE A 79 -4.46 0.25 -15.94
C ILE A 79 -5.80 0.96 -15.96
N ASN A 80 -6.16 1.55 -17.10
CA ASN A 80 -7.52 2.01 -17.35
C ASN A 80 -8.36 0.85 -17.91
N LEU A 81 -9.51 0.56 -17.29
CA LEU A 81 -10.31 -0.61 -17.65
C LEU A 81 -11.12 -0.44 -18.95
N SER A 82 -11.47 0.79 -19.34
CA SER A 82 -12.24 1.04 -20.56
C SER A 82 -11.35 1.08 -21.79
N SER A 83 -10.22 1.79 -21.73
CA SER A 83 -9.26 1.87 -22.83
C SER A 83 -8.27 0.69 -22.86
N ARG A 84 -8.17 -0.07 -21.77
CA ARG A 84 -7.17 -1.14 -21.57
C ARG A 84 -5.72 -0.65 -21.73
N SER A 85 -5.49 0.63 -21.44
CA SER A 85 -4.17 1.26 -21.54
C SER A 85 -3.42 1.21 -20.23
N LEU A 86 -2.10 1.08 -20.33
CA LEU A 86 -1.15 1.21 -19.23
C LEU A 86 -0.53 2.60 -19.20
N ARG A 87 -0.36 3.15 -18.00
CA ARG A 87 0.33 4.43 -17.77
C ARG A 87 1.25 4.28 -16.57
N TRP A 88 2.47 4.79 -16.68
CA TRP A 88 3.40 4.80 -15.55
C TRP A 88 2.83 5.65 -14.41
N LEU A 89 2.93 5.14 -13.17
CA LEU A 89 2.41 5.80 -11.97
C LEU A 89 3.53 6.27 -11.04
N GLY A 90 4.59 5.48 -10.90
CA GLY A 90 5.69 5.75 -9.97
C GLY A 90 6.70 4.61 -9.97
N GLY A 91 7.83 4.78 -9.28
CA GLY A 91 8.85 3.75 -9.16
C GLY A 91 10.08 4.18 -8.38
N GLY A 92 10.91 3.19 -8.03
CA GLY A 92 12.12 3.40 -7.23
C GLY A 92 12.66 2.09 -6.66
N SER A 93 13.80 2.17 -5.97
CA SER A 93 14.30 1.03 -5.20
C SER A 93 13.36 0.74 -4.04
N GLY A 94 13.05 -0.53 -3.78
CA GLY A 94 12.14 -0.88 -2.69
C GLY A 94 10.70 -0.41 -2.87
N TYR A 95 10.31 0.02 -4.07
CA TYR A 95 9.05 0.75 -4.28
C TYR A 95 7.83 -0.05 -3.82
N SER A 96 6.98 0.56 -3.00
CA SER A 96 5.64 0.06 -2.69
C SER A 96 4.62 1.20 -2.68
N LEU A 97 3.35 0.84 -2.88
CA LEU A 97 2.26 1.79 -3.01
C LEU A 97 1.03 1.24 -2.29
N VAL A 98 0.44 2.06 -1.42
CA VAL A 98 -0.92 1.87 -0.91
C VAL A 98 -1.80 2.99 -1.44
N PHE A 99 -3.09 2.72 -1.66
CA PHE A 99 -3.98 3.67 -2.32
C PHE A 99 -5.36 3.73 -1.65
N SER A 100 -5.92 4.94 -1.57
CA SER A 100 -7.30 5.22 -1.16
C SER A 100 -8.18 5.36 -2.38
N SER A 101 -8.93 4.32 -2.71
CA SER A 101 -9.89 4.40 -3.81
C SER A 101 -11.04 5.39 -3.59
N PRO A 102 -11.57 5.57 -2.36
CA PRO A 102 -12.61 6.57 -2.10
C PRO A 102 -12.15 8.02 -2.30
N PHE A 103 -10.87 8.31 -2.03
CA PHE A 103 -10.35 9.69 -2.02
C PHE A 103 -9.34 10.01 -3.11
N ASN A 104 -8.90 9.03 -3.90
CA ASN A 104 -7.96 9.20 -5.01
C ASN A 104 -6.55 9.67 -4.59
N PHE A 105 -6.08 9.22 -3.43
CA PHE A 105 -4.73 9.48 -2.91
C PHE A 105 -3.94 8.19 -2.76
N GLY A 106 -2.62 8.26 -2.94
CA GLY A 106 -1.70 7.17 -2.66
C GLY A 106 -0.60 7.58 -1.69
N LEU A 107 -0.07 6.62 -0.95
CA LEU A 107 1.19 6.76 -0.23
C LEU A 107 2.20 5.81 -0.87
N GLU A 108 3.26 6.37 -1.42
CA GLU A 108 4.34 5.61 -2.04
C GLU A 108 5.58 5.61 -1.16
N PHE A 109 6.21 4.44 -1.03
CA PHE A 109 7.48 4.27 -0.36
C PHE A 109 8.57 4.03 -1.40
N SER A 110 9.75 4.60 -1.17
CA SER A 110 10.98 4.20 -1.88
C SER A 110 12.19 4.28 -0.98
N SER A 111 13.12 3.34 -1.16
CA SER A 111 14.39 3.32 -0.44
C SER A 111 15.52 3.94 -1.26
N SER A 112 16.58 4.33 -0.56
CA SER A 112 17.78 4.91 -1.16
C SER A 112 19.01 4.45 -0.41
N ALA A 113 20.06 4.09 -1.14
CA ALA A 113 21.36 3.73 -0.56
C ALA A 113 22.13 4.96 -0.05
N ARG A 114 21.77 6.16 -0.51
CA ARG A 114 22.51 7.41 -0.27
C ARG A 114 21.78 8.38 0.66
N THR A 115 20.47 8.22 0.77
CA THR A 115 19.58 9.08 1.57
C THR A 115 18.65 8.20 2.37
N GLU A 116 17.95 8.78 3.34
CA GLU A 116 16.90 8.06 4.05
C GLU A 116 15.79 7.62 3.08
N SER A 117 15.09 6.54 3.45
CA SER A 117 13.93 6.07 2.70
C SER A 117 12.80 7.09 2.85
N LYS A 118 11.98 7.24 1.82
CA LYS A 118 10.99 8.31 1.73
C LYS A 118 9.59 7.73 1.63
N ILE A 119 8.63 8.48 2.18
CA ILE A 119 7.22 8.29 1.90
C ILE A 119 6.65 9.56 1.27
N GLY A 120 5.97 9.39 0.14
CA GLY A 120 5.36 10.47 -0.63
C GLY A 120 3.84 10.34 -0.65
N LEU A 121 3.14 11.47 -0.52
CA LEU A 121 1.71 11.57 -0.81
C LEU A 121 1.55 11.90 -2.30
N ILE A 122 0.77 11.09 -3.01
CA ILE A 122 0.50 11.26 -4.45
C ILE A 122 -1.00 11.34 -4.72
N ASP A 123 -1.38 11.99 -5.82
CA ASP A 123 -2.74 11.89 -6.36
C ASP A 123 -2.93 10.63 -7.24
N LYS A 124 -4.14 10.41 -7.76
CA LYS A 124 -4.44 9.31 -8.69
C LYS A 124 -3.67 9.32 -10.01
N SER A 125 -3.08 10.45 -10.37
CA SER A 125 -2.22 10.55 -11.54
C SER A 125 -0.77 10.12 -11.23
N GLY A 126 -0.42 9.92 -9.96
CA GLY A 126 0.96 9.69 -9.53
C GLY A 126 1.74 11.00 -9.35
N LYS A 127 1.05 12.14 -9.37
CA LYS A 127 1.70 13.43 -9.09
C LYS A 127 1.99 13.52 -7.60
N SER A 128 3.25 13.76 -7.26
CA SER A 128 3.65 14.08 -5.89
C SER A 128 2.96 15.35 -5.41
N LEU A 129 2.27 15.24 -4.28
CA LEU A 129 1.61 16.31 -3.56
C LEU A 129 2.46 16.79 -2.39
N ALA A 130 3.11 15.85 -1.69
CA ALA A 130 4.04 16.12 -0.61
C ALA A 130 5.05 14.98 -0.44
N GLU A 131 6.25 15.32 0.04
CA GLU A 131 7.19 14.36 0.65
C GLU A 131 7.06 14.52 2.16
N LEU A 132 6.74 13.43 2.88
CA LEU A 132 6.50 13.52 4.33
C LEU A 132 7.83 13.50 5.08
N SER A 133 7.90 14.22 6.20
CA SER A 133 9.12 14.41 7.00
C SER A 133 9.45 13.23 7.93
N PHE A 134 8.96 12.03 7.61
CA PHE A 134 9.21 10.79 8.35
C PHE A 134 9.39 9.64 7.36
N SER A 135 9.89 8.51 7.87
CA SER A 135 10.12 7.31 7.06
C SER A 135 9.41 6.12 7.67
N THR A 136 8.62 5.43 6.85
CA THR A 136 8.04 4.12 7.15
C THR A 136 7.73 3.42 5.83
N VAL A 137 7.60 2.10 5.84
CA VAL A 137 7.19 1.35 4.64
C VAL A 137 5.70 1.54 4.38
N ALA A 138 5.27 1.55 3.12
CA ALA A 138 3.86 1.81 2.76
C ALA A 138 2.89 0.78 3.38
N ASP A 139 3.34 -0.45 3.59
CA ASP A 139 2.57 -1.55 4.22
C ASP A 139 2.17 -1.26 5.68
N LYS A 140 2.84 -0.30 6.34
CA LYS A 140 2.48 0.17 7.69
C LYS A 140 1.51 1.35 7.66
N CYS A 141 1.00 1.71 6.49
CA CYS A 141 0.05 2.79 6.30
C CYS A 141 -1.31 2.28 5.83
N SER A 142 -2.35 3.03 6.17
CA SER A 142 -3.73 2.73 5.80
C SER A 142 -4.53 4.01 5.66
N PHE A 143 -5.55 3.97 4.80
CA PHE A 143 -6.45 5.11 4.62
C PHE A 143 -7.75 4.90 5.38
N SER A 144 -8.31 5.99 5.89
CA SER A 144 -9.70 5.98 6.31
C SER A 144 -10.62 5.80 5.11
N LEU A 145 -11.73 5.08 5.31
CA LEU A 145 -12.80 4.95 4.32
C LEU A 145 -13.85 6.07 4.45
N GLU A 146 -13.82 6.83 5.54
CA GLU A 146 -14.86 7.79 5.93
C GLU A 146 -14.37 9.23 5.89
N LYS A 147 -13.06 9.45 6.06
CA LYS A 147 -12.42 10.76 6.17
C LYS A 147 -11.22 10.84 5.25
N LYS A 148 -10.88 12.02 4.73
CA LYS A 148 -9.68 12.27 3.92
C LYS A 148 -8.41 12.29 4.77
N VAL A 149 -8.13 11.19 5.45
CA VAL A 149 -6.96 10.99 6.30
C VAL A 149 -6.32 9.63 6.06
N ALA A 150 -5.02 9.55 6.26
CA ALA A 150 -4.28 8.30 6.39
C ALA A 150 -3.68 8.17 7.78
N PHE A 151 -3.43 6.93 8.18
CA PHE A 151 -2.73 6.57 9.40
C PHE A 151 -1.53 5.71 9.05
N CYS A 152 -0.37 6.04 9.61
CA CYS A 152 0.86 5.27 9.42
C CYS A 152 1.46 4.93 10.77
N ALA A 153 1.87 3.67 10.95
CA ALA A 153 2.77 3.31 12.02
C ALA A 153 4.20 3.68 11.63
N VAL A 154 4.79 4.59 12.40
CA VAL A 154 6.09 5.19 12.14
C VAL A 154 7.03 4.81 13.28
N PRO A 155 8.20 4.21 13.02
CA PRO A 155 9.13 3.88 14.09
C PRO A 155 9.53 5.12 14.92
N TYR A 156 9.39 5.05 16.25
CA TYR A 156 9.72 6.02 17.32
C TYR A 156 11.18 6.54 17.28
N SER A 157 12.00 6.03 16.36
CA SER A 157 13.31 6.59 16.05
C SER A 157 13.48 6.62 14.54
N ALA A 158 12.70 7.46 13.86
CA ALA A 158 12.72 7.64 12.41
C ALA A 158 14.16 7.82 11.82
N ASN A 159 15.15 8.15 12.65
CA ASN A 159 16.56 8.26 12.31
C ASN A 159 17.40 6.95 12.47
N LYS A 160 16.79 5.79 12.78
CA LYS A 160 17.48 4.49 12.89
C LYS A 160 17.24 3.55 11.70
N SER A 161 16.74 4.07 10.58
CA SER A 161 16.73 3.35 9.30
C SER A 161 18.12 3.23 8.68
N SER A 162 19.11 3.96 9.22
CA SER A 162 20.49 3.91 8.73
C SER A 162 21.07 2.50 8.85
N GLY A 163 21.50 1.94 7.73
CA GLY A 163 22.05 0.59 7.64
C GLY A 163 21.02 -0.53 7.48
N LEU A 164 19.71 -0.24 7.54
CA LEU A 164 18.66 -1.20 7.22
C LEU A 164 18.45 -1.30 5.71
N VAL A 165 18.21 -2.51 5.23
CA VAL A 165 17.85 -2.83 3.85
C VAL A 165 16.32 -2.82 3.75
N LEU A 166 15.71 -1.63 3.71
CA LEU A 166 14.25 -1.49 3.64
C LEU A 166 13.73 -1.54 2.19
N PRO A 167 12.60 -2.23 1.93
CA PRO A 167 11.70 -2.84 2.91
C PRO A 167 12.03 -4.31 3.23
N ASP A 168 13.06 -4.90 2.62
CA ASP A 168 13.42 -6.31 2.79
C ASP A 168 13.55 -6.75 4.25
N ASP A 169 14.31 -6.03 5.08
CA ASP A 169 14.55 -6.41 6.48
C ASP A 169 13.24 -6.40 7.28
N PHE A 170 12.33 -5.48 6.98
CA PHE A 170 11.01 -5.44 7.59
C PHE A 170 10.15 -6.62 7.13
N LEU A 171 10.03 -6.83 5.81
CA LEU A 171 9.21 -7.89 5.21
C LEU A 171 9.68 -9.29 5.59
N LYS A 172 10.99 -9.49 5.73
CA LYS A 172 11.62 -10.75 6.17
C LYS A 172 11.62 -10.93 7.68
N ARG A 173 11.05 -9.99 8.43
CA ARG A 173 11.05 -9.95 9.90
C ARG A 173 12.46 -9.97 10.52
N ALA A 174 13.46 -9.45 9.82
CA ALA A 174 14.82 -9.28 10.33
C ALA A 174 14.94 -8.09 11.29
N VAL A 175 14.00 -7.15 11.23
CA VAL A 175 13.88 -6.01 12.16
C VAL A 175 12.47 -5.89 12.72
N TYR A 176 12.38 -5.42 13.95
CA TYR A 176 11.15 -5.02 14.63
C TYR A 176 11.30 -3.59 15.14
N PHE A 177 10.19 -2.85 15.15
CA PHE A 177 10.17 -1.45 15.51
C PHE A 177 9.40 -1.21 16.81
N LYS A 178 9.59 -0.04 17.42
CA LYS A 178 8.63 0.55 18.35
C LYS A 178 7.98 1.67 17.56
N ASP A 179 6.68 1.59 17.30
CA ASP A 179 5.97 2.51 16.44
C ASP A 179 5.12 3.52 17.23
N GLU A 180 5.04 4.72 16.68
CA GLU A 180 4.02 5.73 16.92
C GLU A 180 2.98 5.69 15.79
N ILE A 181 1.78 6.25 16.01
CA ILE A 181 0.80 6.42 14.92
C ILE A 181 0.73 7.87 14.52
N TYR A 182 1.00 8.10 13.24
CA TYR A 182 0.91 9.40 12.60
C TYR A 182 -0.41 9.46 11.83
N ARG A 183 -1.14 10.56 11.97
CA ARG A 183 -2.31 10.92 11.17
C ARG A 183 -1.88 11.93 10.12
N ILE A 184 -2.23 11.67 8.86
CA ILE A 184 -1.92 12.53 7.72
C ILE A 184 -3.23 13.06 7.15
N ASP A 185 -3.40 14.37 7.10
CA ASP A 185 -4.49 15.02 6.39
C ASP A 185 -4.19 15.04 4.89
N LEU A 186 -5.05 14.44 4.06
CA LEU A 186 -4.75 14.25 2.63
C LEU A 186 -4.88 15.54 1.80
N GLU A 187 -5.55 16.57 2.30
CA GLU A 187 -5.75 17.82 1.56
C GLU A 187 -4.64 18.83 1.87
N SER A 188 -4.31 18.98 3.15
CA SER A 188 -3.28 19.92 3.62
C SER A 188 -1.89 19.30 3.71
N SER A 189 -1.78 17.96 3.66
CA SER A 189 -0.56 17.20 3.95
C SER A 189 -0.05 17.40 5.39
N ALA A 190 -0.87 17.93 6.29
CA ALA A 190 -0.52 18.09 7.69
C ALA A 190 -0.37 16.73 8.38
N VAL A 191 0.59 16.62 9.29
CA VAL A 191 0.94 15.40 10.01
C VAL A 191 0.83 15.65 11.50
N ASP A 192 0.02 14.85 12.19
CA ASP A 192 -0.15 14.87 13.65
C ASP A 192 0.27 13.51 14.23
N ILE A 193 0.93 13.51 15.39
CA ILE A 193 1.14 12.29 16.17
C ILE A 193 -0.11 12.06 17.03
N VAL A 194 -0.79 10.93 16.85
CA VAL A 194 -2.06 10.61 17.55
C VAL A 194 -1.91 9.46 18.55
N PHE A 195 -0.73 8.82 18.56
CA PHE A 195 -0.40 7.73 19.46
C PHE A 195 1.10 7.74 19.74
N ASP A 196 1.44 8.03 21.00
CA ASP A 196 2.75 7.77 21.58
C ASP A 196 2.50 7.14 22.96
N LEU A 197 2.76 5.84 23.07
CA LEU A 197 2.75 5.15 24.34
C LEU A 197 4.20 4.84 24.70
N GLU A 198 4.74 5.67 25.60
CA GLU A 198 6.13 5.58 26.05
C GLU A 198 6.51 4.16 26.53
N ASP A 199 5.56 3.46 27.18
CA ASP A 199 5.79 2.17 27.85
C ASP A 199 5.31 0.92 27.09
N THR A 200 4.81 1.05 25.86
CA THR A 200 4.38 -0.13 25.07
C THR A 200 5.19 -0.30 23.79
N LEU A 201 5.59 -1.54 23.51
CA LEU A 201 6.30 -1.93 22.30
C LEU A 201 5.30 -2.47 21.27
N PHE A 202 4.91 -1.61 20.33
CA PHE A 202 4.09 -2.00 19.19
C PHE A 202 4.90 -1.91 17.91
N ASP A 203 4.95 -3.00 17.15
CA ASP A 203 5.39 -3.01 15.76
C ASP A 203 4.15 -3.32 14.91
N MET A 204 3.46 -2.27 14.48
CA MET A 204 2.08 -2.34 14.00
C MET A 204 2.05 -2.64 12.51
N VAL A 205 1.21 -3.60 12.13
CA VAL A 205 0.89 -3.92 10.74
C VAL A 205 -0.60 -4.10 10.55
N ASP A 206 -1.05 -4.16 9.29
CA ASP A 206 -2.45 -4.36 8.93
C ASP A 206 -3.39 -3.33 9.57
N ILE A 207 -2.95 -2.07 9.63
CA ILE A 207 -3.74 -1.00 10.22
C ILE A 207 -5.06 -0.84 9.46
N LYS A 208 -6.16 -0.77 10.17
CA LYS A 208 -7.50 -0.45 9.64
C LYS A 208 -8.14 0.64 10.50
N HIS A 209 -8.76 1.60 9.83
CA HIS A 209 -9.51 2.67 10.49
C HIS A 209 -11.01 2.49 10.24
N ARG A 210 -11.81 2.60 11.30
CA ARG A 210 -13.27 2.69 11.21
C ARG A 210 -13.78 3.62 12.30
N SER A 211 -14.59 4.60 11.93
CA SER A 211 -15.16 5.58 12.85
C SER A 211 -14.08 6.34 13.67
N ASP A 212 -13.94 6.07 14.96
CA ASP A 212 -12.94 6.63 15.87
C ASP A 212 -11.94 5.57 16.38
N GLN A 213 -11.87 4.42 15.69
CA GLN A 213 -11.08 3.28 16.11
C GLN A 213 -10.02 2.92 15.07
N LEU A 214 -8.83 2.59 15.57
CA LEU A 214 -7.76 1.94 14.84
C LEU A 214 -7.62 0.50 15.29
N PHE A 215 -7.55 -0.41 14.33
CA PHE A 215 -7.26 -1.82 14.51
C PHE A 215 -5.91 -2.11 13.90
N PHE A 216 -5.07 -2.89 14.57
CA PHE A 216 -3.77 -3.29 14.03
C PHE A 216 -3.31 -4.60 14.65
N ILE A 217 -2.41 -5.30 13.96
CA ILE A 217 -1.73 -6.47 14.49
C ILE A 217 -0.37 -6.05 15.04
N ASN A 218 -0.07 -6.43 16.28
CA ASN A 218 1.28 -6.24 16.83
C ASN A 218 2.18 -7.39 16.38
N ARG A 219 3.27 -7.11 15.67
CA ARG A 219 4.18 -8.17 15.19
C ARG A 219 4.91 -8.92 16.31
N TYR A 220 5.05 -8.35 17.51
CA TYR A 220 5.73 -9.01 18.63
C TYR A 220 4.97 -10.24 19.16
N ASP A 221 3.63 -10.17 19.21
CA ASP A 221 2.78 -11.23 19.77
C ASP A 221 1.74 -11.77 18.77
N ASN A 222 1.62 -11.15 17.59
CA ASN A 222 0.64 -11.42 16.54
C ASN A 222 -0.83 -11.30 17.01
N GLN A 223 -1.10 -10.51 18.05
CA GLN A 223 -2.46 -10.24 18.51
C GLN A 223 -3.06 -9.02 17.81
N LEU A 224 -4.39 -9.00 17.75
CA LEU A 224 -5.18 -7.87 17.26
C LEU A 224 -5.41 -6.88 18.41
N TYR A 225 -5.06 -5.62 18.17
CA TYR A 225 -5.26 -4.51 19.09
C TYR A 225 -6.28 -3.53 18.54
N LEU A 226 -6.92 -2.83 19.46
CA LEU A 226 -7.84 -1.73 19.20
C LEU A 226 -7.37 -0.51 19.98
N TYR A 227 -7.24 0.62 19.28
CA TYR A 227 -7.00 1.93 19.88
C TYR A 227 -8.15 2.88 19.55
N ASN A 228 -8.71 3.53 20.56
CA ASN A 228 -9.73 4.56 20.37
C ASN A 228 -9.03 5.91 20.25
N LEU A 229 -9.21 6.59 19.12
CA LEU A 229 -8.66 7.92 18.84
C LEU A 229 -9.29 9.02 19.71
N GLY A 230 -10.42 8.72 20.38
CA GLY A 230 -11.26 9.72 21.02
C GLY A 230 -12.00 10.57 19.98
N SER A 231 -12.90 11.44 20.46
CA SER A 231 -13.57 12.41 19.59
C SER A 231 -12.56 13.46 19.11
N LEU A 232 -11.97 13.23 17.94
CA LEU A 232 -11.23 14.20 17.14
C LEU A 232 -12.19 15.19 16.45
#